data_AF-A0A534RH85-F1
#
_entry.id   AF-A0A534RH85-F1
#
_cell.length_a   1.000
_cell.length_b   1.000
_cell.length_c   1.000
_cell.angle_alpha   90.00
_cell.angle_beta   90.00
_cell.angle_gamma   90.00
#
_symmetry.space_group_name_H-M   'P 1'
#
loop_
_entity.id
_entity.type
_entity.pdbx_description
1 polymer ?
#
loop_
_entity_poly.entity_id
_entity_poly.type
_entity_poly.pdbx_seq_one_letter_code
_entity_poly.pdbx_strand_id
1 'polypeptide(L)'
;MSRPAAAIALLLLGPARSEASYHLAHISEVMSGVAGDPSVQYVEIRMDFDFQKMVGNTRLTVFDCAGTTATVLLTIPPPTISGGDVPNQGAGRHWIMGTSSLATKTTPSVTPDFTFPPGIPAACGMVCWGGPVDPVTSFSKDPTTWDATDPNEYVDCVAYGPYAGPQKTDADSPATATPGEGVHSLVRQTNASNDFALACPTPTNNGPLEGAEVTGSFGACTEPTTTTTLRATTTTRPRATTTTTTVPAGTDRPLSGKKLVLKDNPSNPAKRKLMVLSIDAAIELGPGNGSPDDPTLGGGSLRVRTGGGCGPSGLTPCDSTYSLPASAWRRVGKRPDKGYRYRDPTQANGPIRVVVLKNAKPHQLKAMGAGAELTHSLAGSPRPVDVVLTTGIKRYCMTFDGVQTFKPGKSFFTAKSPAPPACPP
;
A
#
# COMPACT_ATOMS: atom_id res chain seq x y z
N MET A 1 2.69 51.28 -36.43
CA MET A 1 3.86 50.37 -36.43
C MET A 1 4.41 50.31 -35.02
N SER A 2 4.32 49.17 -34.34
CA SER A 2 5.13 48.80 -33.16
C SER A 2 4.88 47.32 -32.85
N ARG A 3 5.91 46.49 -32.98
CA ARG A 3 5.90 45.05 -32.71
C ARG A 3 6.20 44.82 -31.23
N PRO A 4 5.51 43.92 -30.50
CA PRO A 4 6.03 43.41 -29.24
C PRO A 4 6.87 42.15 -29.49
N ALA A 5 8.07 42.15 -28.91
CA ALA A 5 9.04 41.08 -28.95
C ALA A 5 8.53 39.83 -28.19
N ALA A 6 8.74 38.65 -28.78
CA ALA A 6 8.51 37.37 -28.12
C ALA A 6 9.72 37.03 -27.24
N ALA A 7 9.55 37.12 -25.92
CA ALA A 7 10.48 36.53 -24.96
C ALA A 7 10.13 35.04 -24.82
N ILE A 8 10.97 34.15 -25.36
CA ILE A 8 10.88 32.71 -25.12
C ILE A 8 11.41 32.47 -23.71
N ALA A 9 10.50 32.21 -22.77
CA ALA A 9 10.85 31.74 -21.44
C ALA A 9 11.31 30.27 -21.56
N LEU A 10 12.61 30.05 -21.45
CA LEU A 10 13.19 28.72 -21.25
C LEU A 10 12.76 28.22 -19.86
N LEU A 11 11.69 27.42 -19.82
CA LEU A 11 11.31 26.67 -18.63
C LEU A 11 12.42 25.65 -18.35
N LEU A 12 13.21 25.92 -17.32
CA LEU A 12 14.09 24.94 -16.68
C LEU A 12 13.22 23.78 -16.19
N LEU A 13 13.07 22.75 -17.02
CA LEU A 13 12.61 21.43 -16.62
C LEU A 13 13.63 20.92 -15.59
N GLY A 14 13.30 21.04 -14.31
CA GLY A 14 14.03 20.31 -13.28
C GLY A 14 13.98 18.82 -13.61
N PRO A 15 15.04 18.04 -13.32
CA PRO A 15 15.06 16.62 -13.61
C PRO A 15 13.89 15.94 -12.90
N ALA A 16 12.92 15.43 -13.68
CA ALA A 16 11.97 14.47 -13.17
C ALA A 16 12.77 13.21 -12.81
N ARG A 17 12.62 12.72 -11.57
CA ARG A 17 13.16 11.40 -11.23
C ARG A 17 12.44 10.39 -12.12
N SER A 18 13.22 9.65 -12.90
CA SER A 18 12.72 8.49 -13.63
C SER A 18 12.51 7.40 -12.61
N GLU A 19 11.29 6.88 -12.51
CA GLU A 19 10.94 5.77 -11.63
C GLU A 19 10.92 4.47 -12.46
N ALA A 20 11.35 3.36 -11.86
CA ALA A 20 11.58 2.10 -12.57
C ALA A 20 10.25 1.48 -12.94
N SER A 21 10.17 0.67 -13.98
CA SER A 21 8.90 -0.04 -14.28
C SER A 21 8.41 -0.95 -13.12
N TYR A 22 9.29 -1.27 -12.16
CA TYR A 22 9.08 -2.15 -10.99
C TYR A 22 9.08 -1.43 -9.62
N HIS A 23 9.08 -0.10 -9.58
CA HIS A 23 9.19 0.68 -8.32
C HIS A 23 7.96 0.60 -7.39
N LEU A 24 6.84 0.07 -7.88
CA LEU A 24 5.62 -0.20 -7.10
C LEU A 24 5.54 -1.68 -6.72
N ALA A 25 6.69 -2.29 -6.44
CA ALA A 25 6.83 -3.62 -5.87
C ALA A 25 7.66 -3.55 -4.60
N HIS A 26 7.38 -4.44 -3.65
CA HIS A 26 8.04 -4.47 -2.34
C HIS A 26 8.33 -5.90 -1.90
N ILE A 27 9.31 -6.08 -1.03
CA ILE A 27 9.60 -7.34 -0.34
C ILE A 27 8.40 -7.68 0.54
N SER A 28 7.67 -8.74 0.22
CA SER A 28 6.52 -9.21 1.00
C SER A 28 6.93 -10.18 2.10
N GLU A 29 7.96 -10.99 1.85
CA GLU A 29 8.34 -12.08 2.74
C GLU A 29 9.84 -12.36 2.69
N VAL A 30 10.44 -12.65 3.85
CA VAL A 30 11.85 -13.04 3.98
C VAL A 30 11.97 -14.26 4.89
N MET A 31 12.69 -15.29 4.43
CA MET A 31 13.03 -16.46 5.24
C MET A 31 14.50 -16.82 5.06
N SER A 32 15.20 -17.13 6.16
CA SER A 32 16.65 -17.42 6.17
C SER A 32 17.03 -18.80 6.70
N GLY A 33 16.06 -19.71 6.82
CA GLY A 33 16.26 -21.12 7.11
C GLY A 33 14.95 -21.81 7.44
N VAL A 34 14.87 -23.14 7.30
CA VAL A 34 13.69 -23.95 7.62
C VAL A 34 14.08 -25.14 8.49
N ALA A 35 13.43 -25.32 9.63
CA ALA A 35 13.67 -26.41 10.59
C ALA A 35 15.17 -26.59 10.95
N GLY A 36 15.91 -25.48 11.08
CA GLY A 36 17.35 -25.49 11.35
C GLY A 36 18.25 -25.76 10.13
N ASP A 37 17.66 -25.90 8.93
CA ASP A 37 18.38 -25.99 7.66
C ASP A 37 18.56 -24.58 7.08
N PRO A 38 19.76 -23.96 7.21
CA PRO A 38 20.02 -22.62 6.70
C PRO A 38 20.18 -22.59 5.17
N SER A 39 20.19 -23.75 4.50
CA SER A 39 20.31 -23.81 3.05
C SER A 39 19.00 -23.46 2.32
N VAL A 40 17.90 -23.30 3.05
CA VAL A 40 16.58 -22.96 2.52
C VAL A 40 16.29 -21.49 2.85
N GLN A 41 16.52 -20.61 1.89
CA GLN A 41 16.28 -19.17 2.05
C GLN A 41 15.53 -18.61 0.85
N TYR A 42 14.73 -17.57 1.08
CA TYR A 42 14.08 -16.82 0.01
C TYR A 42 13.72 -15.40 0.42
N VAL A 43 13.50 -14.59 -0.61
CA VAL A 43 12.96 -13.24 -0.55
C VAL A 43 11.86 -13.17 -1.60
N GLU A 44 10.63 -12.98 -1.15
CA GLU A 44 9.48 -12.82 -2.01
C GLU A 44 9.20 -11.34 -2.23
N ILE A 45 8.86 -10.99 -3.47
CA ILE A 45 8.47 -9.65 -3.86
C ILE A 45 7.03 -9.69 -4.32
N ARG A 46 6.23 -8.74 -3.82
CA ARG A 46 4.86 -8.48 -4.27
C ARG A 46 4.83 -7.28 -5.21
N MET A 47 4.14 -7.44 -6.33
CA MET A 47 3.80 -6.36 -7.26
C MET A 47 2.53 -5.66 -6.76
N ASP A 48 2.58 -4.38 -6.42
CA ASP A 48 1.36 -3.66 -5.99
C ASP A 48 0.52 -3.13 -7.16
N PHE A 49 1.11 -3.11 -8.35
CA PHE A 49 0.50 -2.63 -9.58
C PHE A 49 0.79 -3.58 -10.75
N ASP A 50 0.11 -3.36 -11.87
CA ASP A 50 0.48 -3.99 -13.13
C ASP A 50 1.84 -3.46 -13.62
N PHE A 51 2.42 -4.18 -14.59
CA PHE A 51 3.69 -3.83 -15.25
C PHE A 51 4.95 -3.86 -14.38
N GLN A 52 4.89 -4.38 -13.15
CA GLN A 52 6.05 -4.52 -12.26
C GLN A 52 6.94 -5.74 -12.58
N LYS A 53 6.78 -6.36 -13.75
CA LYS A 53 7.49 -7.59 -14.14
C LYS A 53 8.92 -7.38 -14.68
N MET A 54 9.26 -6.14 -15.05
CA MET A 54 10.53 -5.80 -15.70
C MET A 54 11.64 -5.63 -14.65
N VAL A 55 12.09 -6.72 -14.03
CA VAL A 55 13.00 -6.73 -12.88
C VAL A 55 14.47 -6.95 -13.25
N GLY A 56 14.78 -7.05 -14.55
CA GLY A 56 16.14 -7.22 -15.04
C GLY A 56 17.10 -6.14 -14.55
N ASN A 57 18.38 -6.53 -14.39
CA ASN A 57 19.43 -5.70 -13.79
C ASN A 57 19.21 -5.28 -12.31
N THR A 58 18.16 -5.75 -11.63
CA THR A 58 18.06 -5.50 -10.18
C THR A 58 18.99 -6.41 -9.38
N ARG A 59 19.29 -6.01 -8.13
CA ARG A 59 20.10 -6.81 -7.20
C ARG A 59 19.28 -7.25 -6.00
N LEU A 60 19.68 -8.39 -5.43
CA LEU A 60 19.41 -8.75 -4.04
C LEU A 60 20.69 -8.59 -3.24
N THR A 61 20.66 -7.77 -2.20
CA THR A 61 21.83 -7.47 -1.37
C THR A 61 21.48 -7.62 0.10
N VAL A 62 22.38 -8.22 0.86
CA VAL A 62 22.24 -8.42 2.29
C VAL A 62 23.31 -7.67 3.05
N PHE A 63 22.92 -7.08 4.16
CA PHE A 63 23.80 -6.36 5.07
C PHE A 63 23.92 -7.14 6.37
N ASP A 64 25.13 -7.19 6.92
CA ASP A 64 25.35 -7.72 8.27
C ASP A 64 24.63 -6.87 9.33
N CYS A 65 24.61 -7.33 10.59
CA CYS A 65 23.90 -6.64 11.67
C CYS A 65 24.37 -5.19 11.91
N ALA A 66 25.64 -4.89 11.60
CA ALA A 66 26.21 -3.55 11.77
C ALA A 66 26.05 -2.66 10.51
N GLY A 67 25.58 -3.24 9.39
CA GLY A 67 25.61 -2.62 8.07
C GLY A 67 27.01 -2.33 7.55
N THR A 68 28.03 -2.99 8.09
CA THR A 68 29.44 -2.77 7.70
C THR A 68 29.79 -3.55 6.44
N THR A 69 29.18 -4.71 6.24
CA THR A 69 29.39 -5.57 5.09
C THR A 69 28.09 -5.67 4.30
N ALA A 70 28.13 -5.32 3.03
CA ALA A 70 27.06 -5.57 2.06
C ALA A 70 27.50 -6.68 1.10
N THR A 71 26.69 -7.73 0.95
CA THR A 71 26.95 -8.85 0.05
C THR A 71 25.84 -8.92 -1.00
N VAL A 72 26.20 -8.77 -2.28
CA VAL A 72 25.28 -8.99 -3.39
C VAL A 72 25.10 -10.50 -3.58
N LEU A 73 23.93 -11.03 -3.18
CA LEU A 73 23.62 -12.45 -3.33
C LEU A 73 23.15 -12.80 -4.75
N LEU A 74 22.52 -11.85 -5.43
CA LEU A 74 22.00 -12.02 -6.77
C LEU A 74 22.08 -10.71 -7.55
N THR A 75 22.47 -10.81 -8.81
CA THR A 75 22.18 -9.80 -9.84
C THR A 75 21.30 -10.48 -10.88
N ILE A 76 20.08 -9.96 -11.08
CA ILE A 76 19.17 -10.49 -12.08
C ILE A 76 19.74 -10.16 -13.46
N PRO A 77 19.70 -11.10 -14.44
CA PRO A 77 20.24 -10.84 -15.76
C PRO A 77 19.57 -9.62 -16.44
N PRO A 78 20.20 -9.04 -17.48
CA PRO A 78 19.64 -7.89 -18.17
C PRO A 78 18.24 -8.17 -18.76
N PRO A 79 17.34 -7.16 -18.79
CA PRO A 79 15.99 -7.32 -19.32
C PRO A 79 15.96 -7.61 -20.84
N THR A 80 17.11 -7.51 -21.51
CA THR A 80 17.26 -7.77 -22.95
C THR A 80 17.45 -9.25 -23.30
N ILE A 81 17.61 -10.13 -22.30
CA ILE A 81 17.77 -11.57 -22.51
C ILE A 81 16.64 -12.38 -21.86
N SER A 82 16.42 -13.58 -22.38
CA SER A 82 15.45 -14.51 -21.78
C SER A 82 15.85 -14.83 -20.34
N GLY A 83 14.90 -14.75 -19.41
CA GLY A 83 15.16 -14.92 -17.99
C GLY A 83 15.75 -13.69 -17.29
N GLY A 84 15.74 -12.51 -17.92
CA GLY A 84 16.02 -11.23 -17.25
C GLY A 84 14.82 -10.66 -16.50
N ASP A 85 13.60 -11.06 -16.86
CA ASP A 85 12.34 -10.56 -16.29
C ASP A 85 11.43 -11.72 -15.89
N VAL A 86 10.48 -11.46 -14.99
CA VAL A 86 9.48 -12.45 -14.61
C VAL A 86 8.36 -12.52 -15.66
N PRO A 87 7.78 -13.69 -15.93
CA PRO A 87 6.89 -13.88 -17.07
C PRO A 87 5.54 -13.16 -16.94
N ASN A 88 5.00 -13.07 -15.72
CA ASN A 88 3.66 -12.60 -15.44
C ASN A 88 3.65 -11.29 -14.66
N GLN A 89 2.69 -10.44 -14.99
CA GLN A 89 2.41 -9.18 -14.30
C GLN A 89 1.01 -9.23 -13.69
N GLY A 90 0.79 -8.46 -12.64
CA GLY A 90 -0.52 -8.32 -12.03
C GLY A 90 -0.42 -7.63 -10.68
N ALA A 91 -1.32 -6.71 -10.39
CA ALA A 91 -1.46 -6.20 -9.02
C ALA A 91 -1.75 -7.35 -8.05
N GLY A 92 -0.98 -7.43 -6.97
CA GLY A 92 -1.02 -8.50 -5.97
C GLY A 92 -0.31 -9.79 -6.38
N ARG A 93 0.34 -9.84 -7.54
CA ARG A 93 1.18 -11.00 -7.89
C ARG A 93 2.51 -10.99 -7.16
N HIS A 94 3.05 -12.18 -6.95
CA HIS A 94 4.31 -12.44 -6.31
C HIS A 94 5.31 -13.01 -7.32
N TRP A 95 6.57 -12.86 -6.96
CA TRP A 95 7.68 -13.58 -7.56
C TRP A 95 8.76 -13.71 -6.49
N ILE A 96 9.63 -14.71 -6.64
CA ILE A 96 10.49 -15.14 -5.55
C ILE A 96 11.93 -15.34 -6.02
N MET A 97 12.85 -14.76 -5.26
CA MET A 97 14.27 -15.10 -5.29
C MET A 97 14.52 -16.12 -4.19
N GLY A 98 15.22 -17.21 -4.46
CA GLY A 98 15.41 -18.25 -3.47
C GLY A 98 16.64 -19.12 -3.69
N THR A 99 17.03 -19.86 -2.67
CA THR A 99 18.01 -20.95 -2.80
C THR A 99 17.42 -22.10 -3.62
N SER A 100 18.27 -22.88 -4.32
CA SER A 100 17.82 -24.04 -5.11
C SER A 100 17.13 -25.12 -4.26
N SER A 101 17.46 -25.20 -2.98
CA SER A 101 16.85 -26.14 -2.02
C SER A 101 15.35 -25.92 -1.83
N LEU A 102 14.82 -24.71 -2.11
CA LEU A 102 13.41 -24.35 -1.88
C LEU A 102 12.42 -25.32 -2.54
N ALA A 103 12.66 -25.69 -3.81
CA ALA A 103 11.76 -26.54 -4.59
C ALA A 103 11.59 -27.94 -3.98
N THR A 104 12.65 -28.45 -3.33
CA THR A 104 12.65 -29.79 -2.72
C THR A 104 12.02 -29.81 -1.32
N LYS A 105 11.81 -28.64 -0.72
CA LYS A 105 11.33 -28.49 0.67
C LYS A 105 9.89 -28.00 0.76
N THR A 106 9.31 -27.61 -0.37
CA THR A 106 7.94 -27.11 -0.46
C THR A 106 7.03 -28.13 -1.13
N THR A 107 5.77 -28.16 -0.70
CA THR A 107 4.69 -28.91 -1.38
C THR A 107 3.47 -27.98 -1.56
N PRO A 108 3.00 -27.74 -2.79
CA PRO A 108 3.63 -28.11 -4.07
C PRO A 108 5.05 -27.49 -4.19
N SER A 109 5.90 -28.09 -5.03
CA SER A 109 7.27 -27.61 -5.24
C SER A 109 7.29 -26.21 -5.84
N VAL A 110 7.96 -25.28 -5.16
CA VAL A 110 8.17 -23.91 -5.61
C VAL A 110 9.59 -23.77 -6.13
N THR A 111 9.73 -23.72 -7.45
CA THR A 111 10.99 -23.34 -8.09
C THR A 111 11.13 -21.82 -8.02
N PRO A 112 12.24 -21.27 -7.47
CA PRO A 112 12.47 -19.84 -7.48
C PRO A 112 12.48 -19.26 -8.89
N ASP A 113 11.93 -18.06 -9.07
CA ASP A 113 12.02 -17.33 -10.33
C ASP A 113 13.47 -16.94 -10.62
N PHE A 114 14.24 -16.64 -9.57
CA PHE A 114 15.68 -16.48 -9.62
C PHE A 114 16.38 -17.18 -8.46
N THR A 115 17.52 -17.81 -8.74
CA THR A 115 18.25 -18.59 -7.72
C THR A 115 19.46 -17.82 -7.16
N PHE A 116 19.69 -17.89 -5.85
CA PHE A 116 20.87 -17.32 -5.18
C PHE A 116 21.50 -18.31 -4.16
N PRO A 117 22.78 -18.18 -3.81
CA PRO A 117 23.43 -19.02 -2.80
C PRO A 117 23.02 -18.61 -1.37
N PRO A 118 22.91 -19.53 -0.40
CA PRO A 118 22.59 -19.17 0.98
C PRO A 118 23.51 -18.06 1.53
N GLY A 119 22.94 -17.07 2.21
CA GLY A 119 23.69 -15.92 2.71
C GLY A 119 22.87 -14.88 3.48
N ILE A 120 21.54 -15.02 3.61
CA ILE A 120 20.71 -14.13 4.41
C ILE A 120 21.03 -14.34 5.90
N PRO A 121 21.43 -13.29 6.63
CA PRO A 121 21.66 -13.38 8.08
C PRO A 121 20.42 -13.83 8.86
N ALA A 122 20.59 -14.78 9.78
CA ALA A 122 19.47 -15.33 10.54
C ALA A 122 19.03 -14.45 11.72
N ALA A 123 19.98 -13.82 12.41
CA ALA A 123 19.74 -13.16 13.71
C ALA A 123 19.51 -11.64 13.60
N CYS A 124 20.14 -10.98 12.63
CA CYS A 124 19.96 -9.56 12.34
C CYS A 124 20.62 -9.21 11.02
N GLY A 125 20.14 -8.15 10.40
CA GLY A 125 20.65 -7.68 9.13
C GLY A 125 19.63 -6.82 8.41
N MET A 126 19.93 -6.53 7.16
CA MET A 126 18.99 -5.91 6.23
C MET A 126 19.05 -6.61 4.89
N VAL A 127 17.90 -6.82 4.27
CA VAL A 127 17.77 -7.35 2.91
C VAL A 127 17.23 -6.24 2.03
N CYS A 128 17.92 -5.91 0.95
CA CYS A 128 17.49 -4.90 -0.01
C CYS A 128 17.33 -5.52 -1.40
N TRP A 129 16.30 -5.08 -2.11
CA TRP A 129 16.04 -5.47 -3.48
C TRP A 129 15.77 -4.25 -4.39
N GLY A 130 16.22 -4.37 -5.63
CA GLY A 130 15.95 -3.40 -6.70
C GLY A 130 17.24 -2.81 -7.26
N GLY A 131 17.13 -1.59 -7.77
CA GLY A 131 18.23 -0.82 -8.31
C GLY A 131 17.72 0.51 -8.87
N PRO A 132 18.61 1.49 -9.07
CA PRO A 132 18.27 2.79 -9.62
C PRO A 132 17.87 2.68 -11.08
N VAL A 133 17.16 3.71 -11.54
CA VAL A 133 16.50 3.70 -12.84
C VAL A 133 17.35 4.42 -13.86
N ASP A 134 17.53 3.80 -15.01
CA ASP A 134 18.06 4.47 -16.18
C ASP A 134 16.99 5.43 -16.74
N PRO A 135 17.25 6.75 -16.81
CA PRO A 135 16.25 7.73 -17.20
C PRO A 135 15.86 7.67 -18.69
N VAL A 136 16.61 6.93 -19.51
CA VAL A 136 16.35 6.76 -20.94
C VAL A 136 15.49 5.54 -21.18
N THR A 137 15.78 4.43 -20.50
CA THR A 137 15.12 3.14 -20.74
C THR A 137 14.01 2.82 -19.75
N SER A 138 13.95 3.50 -18.59
CA SER A 138 13.03 3.20 -17.48
C SER A 138 13.19 1.79 -16.88
N PHE A 139 14.31 1.12 -17.18
CA PHE A 139 14.75 -0.12 -16.54
C PHE A 139 15.81 0.16 -15.47
N SER A 140 16.21 -0.87 -14.74
CA SER A 140 17.33 -0.74 -13.81
C SER A 140 18.61 -0.40 -14.58
N LYS A 141 19.39 0.55 -14.06
CA LYS A 141 20.73 0.86 -14.58
C LYS A 141 21.61 -0.38 -14.56
N ASP A 142 22.64 -0.39 -15.39
CA ASP A 142 23.70 -1.38 -15.30
C ASP A 142 24.18 -1.50 -13.83
N PRO A 143 24.09 -2.69 -13.21
CA PRO A 143 24.48 -2.91 -11.82
C PRO A 143 25.89 -2.42 -11.50
N THR A 144 26.81 -2.45 -12.46
CA THR A 144 28.21 -2.04 -12.26
C THR A 144 28.39 -0.53 -12.10
N THR A 145 27.34 0.26 -12.32
CA THR A 145 27.40 1.73 -12.36
C THR A 145 26.92 2.43 -11.08
N TRP A 146 26.46 1.67 -10.08
CA TRP A 146 25.94 2.21 -8.82
C TRP A 146 26.37 1.34 -7.64
N ASP A 147 26.38 1.98 -6.46
CA ASP A 147 26.95 1.42 -5.24
C ASP A 147 25.97 0.47 -4.54
N ALA A 148 26.32 -0.82 -4.46
CA ALA A 148 25.52 -1.82 -3.76
C ALA A 148 25.50 -1.63 -2.23
N THR A 149 26.39 -0.79 -1.69
CA THR A 149 26.46 -0.52 -0.25
C THR A 149 25.51 0.60 0.20
N ASP A 150 24.92 1.37 -0.73
CA ASP A 150 23.96 2.43 -0.40
C ASP A 150 22.51 1.90 -0.45
N PRO A 151 21.80 1.80 0.69
CA PRO A 151 20.41 1.34 0.73
C PRO A 151 19.44 2.24 -0.07
N ASN A 152 19.81 3.50 -0.37
CA ASN A 152 18.96 4.41 -1.15
C ASN A 152 18.92 4.09 -2.65
N GLU A 153 19.87 3.31 -3.16
CA GLU A 153 19.89 2.87 -4.55
C GLU A 153 18.89 1.74 -4.82
N TYR A 154 18.37 1.10 -3.78
CA TYR A 154 17.42 -0.01 -3.87
C TYR A 154 15.97 0.49 -3.89
N VAL A 155 15.06 -0.33 -4.42
CA VAL A 155 13.62 -0.02 -4.41
C VAL A 155 13.08 -0.22 -3.00
N ASP A 156 13.39 -1.34 -2.36
CA ASP A 156 12.89 -1.68 -1.04
C ASP A 156 13.95 -2.39 -0.20
N CYS A 157 13.86 -2.19 1.11
CA CYS A 157 14.76 -2.76 2.10
C CYS A 157 13.99 -3.17 3.36
N VAL A 158 14.41 -4.27 3.96
CA VAL A 158 13.86 -4.83 5.20
C VAL A 158 14.98 -5.06 6.19
N ALA A 159 15.08 -4.20 7.19
CA ALA A 159 15.96 -4.36 8.33
C ALA A 159 15.23 -5.10 9.46
N TYR A 160 15.96 -6.00 10.14
CA TYR A 160 15.40 -6.84 11.19
C TYR A 160 16.42 -7.16 12.30
N GLY A 161 15.90 -7.55 13.46
CA GLY A 161 16.67 -7.75 14.67
C GLY A 161 17.38 -6.47 15.13
N PRO A 162 18.48 -6.58 15.89
CA PRO A 162 19.28 -5.43 16.33
C PRO A 162 20.12 -4.78 15.21
N TYR A 163 19.61 -4.68 13.97
CA TYR A 163 20.32 -4.01 12.88
C TYR A 163 20.60 -2.54 13.25
N ALA A 164 21.85 -2.12 13.15
CA ALA A 164 22.32 -0.79 13.53
C ALA A 164 22.99 -0.02 12.39
N GLY A 165 22.99 -0.60 11.18
CA GLY A 165 23.62 -0.02 10.02
C GLY A 165 22.79 1.06 9.33
N PRO A 166 23.32 1.67 8.26
CA PRO A 166 22.59 2.59 7.41
C PRO A 166 21.31 1.93 6.87
N GLN A 167 20.22 2.71 6.80
CA GLN A 167 18.96 2.30 6.19
C GLN A 167 18.61 3.26 5.05
N LYS A 168 17.59 2.88 4.27
CA LYS A 168 16.99 3.78 3.30
C LYS A 168 16.46 5.03 4.01
N THR A 169 16.52 6.17 3.34
CA THR A 169 15.93 7.42 3.83
C THR A 169 14.45 7.18 4.13
N ASP A 170 13.98 7.69 5.27
CA ASP A 170 12.61 7.52 5.78
C ASP A 170 12.23 6.09 6.20
N ALA A 171 13.20 5.19 6.38
CA ALA A 171 12.93 3.87 6.94
C ALA A 171 12.51 3.94 8.42
N ASP A 172 11.54 3.12 8.78
CA ASP A 172 11.10 2.86 10.14
C ASP A 172 12.15 2.04 10.89
N SER A 173 11.97 1.91 12.21
CA SER A 173 12.86 1.05 13.01
C SER A 173 12.86 -0.40 12.49
N PRO A 174 14.01 -1.11 12.57
CA PRO A 174 14.08 -2.52 12.21
C PRO A 174 12.97 -3.36 12.83
N ALA A 175 12.48 -4.36 12.09
CA ALA A 175 11.56 -5.34 12.62
C ALA A 175 12.19 -6.04 13.83
N THR A 176 11.43 -6.19 14.92
CA THR A 176 11.96 -6.83 16.14
C THR A 176 12.15 -8.34 15.98
N ALA A 177 11.35 -8.97 15.12
CA ALA A 177 11.47 -10.37 14.76
C ALA A 177 12.58 -10.60 13.72
N THR A 178 12.94 -11.87 13.50
CA THR A 178 14.04 -12.26 12.61
C THR A 178 13.59 -13.38 11.66
N PRO A 179 14.08 -13.44 10.41
CA PRO A 179 13.64 -14.43 9.43
C PRO A 179 14.25 -15.83 9.63
N GLY A 180 15.08 -16.01 10.67
CA GLY A 180 15.93 -17.18 10.86
C GLY A 180 15.53 -18.11 12.01
N GLU A 181 14.33 -17.98 12.60
CA GLU A 181 13.91 -18.89 13.68
C GLU A 181 13.51 -20.29 13.17
N GLY A 182 13.46 -20.49 11.85
CA GLY A 182 13.34 -21.79 11.21
C GLY A 182 11.91 -22.34 11.15
N VAL A 183 10.92 -21.66 11.72
CA VAL A 183 9.51 -22.09 11.66
C VAL A 183 8.68 -21.09 10.85
N HIS A 184 8.79 -19.82 11.19
CA HIS A 184 8.08 -18.73 10.54
C HIS A 184 9.03 -17.88 9.68
N SER A 185 8.44 -17.15 8.74
CA SER A 185 9.12 -16.14 7.94
C SER A 185 8.76 -14.76 8.46
N LEU A 186 9.56 -13.75 8.10
CA LEU A 186 9.14 -12.36 8.24
C LEU A 186 8.20 -12.02 7.10
N VAL A 187 6.94 -11.71 7.42
CA VAL A 187 5.92 -11.25 6.46
C VAL A 187 5.57 -9.79 6.72
N ARG A 188 5.52 -9.00 5.65
CA ARG A 188 5.17 -7.59 5.70
C ARG A 188 3.69 -7.41 6.07
N GLN A 189 3.40 -6.56 7.05
CA GLN A 189 2.05 -6.35 7.58
C GLN A 189 1.35 -5.16 6.92
N THR A 190 2.11 -4.11 6.60
CA THR A 190 1.62 -2.93 5.88
C THR A 190 2.68 -2.43 4.91
N ASN A 191 2.34 -1.47 4.04
CA ASN A 191 3.30 -0.87 3.12
C ASN A 191 4.32 0.07 3.82
N ALA A 192 4.29 0.18 5.14
CA ALA A 192 5.35 0.83 5.90
C ALA A 192 6.66 0.04 5.77
N SER A 193 7.78 0.75 5.82
CA SER A 193 9.10 0.11 5.79
C SER A 193 9.31 -0.70 7.08
N ASN A 194 10.00 -1.84 7.01
CA ASN A 194 10.32 -2.68 8.19
C ASN A 194 9.13 -3.14 9.07
N ASP A 195 7.87 -2.90 8.69
CA ASP A 195 6.68 -3.40 9.39
C ASP A 195 6.44 -4.89 9.09
N PHE A 196 7.26 -5.74 9.70
CA PHE A 196 7.25 -7.19 9.53
C PHE A 196 6.95 -7.89 10.86
N ALA A 197 6.20 -8.97 10.76
CA ALA A 197 5.94 -9.89 11.85
C ALA A 197 6.19 -11.33 11.40
N LEU A 198 6.34 -12.24 12.36
CA LEU A 198 6.42 -13.66 12.08
C LEU A 198 5.05 -14.15 11.61
N ALA A 199 5.04 -14.93 10.53
CA ALA A 199 3.84 -15.62 10.05
C ALA A 199 4.23 -16.95 9.41
N CYS A 200 3.24 -17.83 9.21
CA CYS A 200 3.49 -19.08 8.54
C CYS A 200 4.01 -18.85 7.11
N PRO A 201 5.11 -19.52 6.70
CA PRO A 201 5.75 -19.19 5.44
C PRO A 201 4.90 -19.57 4.22
N THR A 202 4.82 -18.66 3.23
CA THR A 202 4.00 -18.82 2.03
C THR A 202 4.79 -18.57 0.73
N PRO A 203 5.95 -19.23 0.51
CA PRO A 203 6.78 -18.97 -0.66
C PRO A 203 5.99 -19.13 -1.96
N THR A 204 5.90 -18.06 -2.74
CA THR A 204 5.08 -18.01 -3.95
C THR A 204 5.91 -17.52 -5.14
N ASN A 205 6.02 -18.35 -6.18
CA ASN A 205 6.67 -17.95 -7.43
C ASN A 205 5.69 -17.31 -8.43
N ASN A 206 6.23 -16.72 -9.49
CA ASN A 206 5.45 -16.01 -10.49
C ASN A 206 4.64 -16.93 -11.43
N GLY A 207 4.88 -18.24 -11.37
CA GLY A 207 4.28 -19.24 -12.24
C GLY A 207 4.88 -19.28 -13.66
N PRO A 208 4.49 -20.27 -14.48
CA PRO A 208 4.88 -20.31 -15.89
C PRO A 208 4.23 -19.16 -16.68
N LEU A 209 4.71 -18.87 -17.89
CA LEU A 209 4.14 -17.83 -18.75
C LEU A 209 2.63 -18.00 -18.94
N GLU A 210 1.87 -16.95 -18.66
CA GLU A 210 0.40 -16.91 -18.64
C GLU A 210 -0.26 -17.86 -17.61
N GLY A 211 0.54 -18.37 -16.67
CA GLY A 211 0.13 -19.30 -15.62
C GLY A 211 -0.30 -18.64 -14.31
N ALA A 212 -0.83 -19.49 -13.44
CA ALA A 212 -1.07 -19.16 -12.04
C ALA A 212 0.23 -19.27 -11.24
N GLU A 213 0.28 -18.53 -10.14
CA GLU A 213 1.34 -18.64 -9.14
C GLU A 213 1.36 -20.01 -8.49
N VAL A 214 2.54 -20.44 -8.07
CA VAL A 214 2.70 -21.65 -7.25
C VAL A 214 3.11 -21.23 -5.85
N THR A 215 2.18 -21.35 -4.91
CA THR A 215 2.44 -21.19 -3.47
C THR A 215 2.73 -22.55 -2.85
N GLY A 216 3.89 -22.65 -2.21
CA GLY A 216 4.34 -23.85 -1.50
C GLY A 216 4.11 -23.74 -0.01
N SER A 217 4.16 -24.89 0.66
CA SER A 217 4.19 -24.99 2.12
C SER A 217 5.33 -25.91 2.56
N PHE A 218 5.95 -25.59 3.69
CA PHE A 218 6.93 -26.47 4.37
C PHE A 218 6.27 -27.53 5.25
N GLY A 219 4.94 -27.66 5.20
CA GLY A 219 4.13 -28.54 6.04
C GLY A 219 3.24 -27.77 7.00
N ALA A 220 2.73 -28.47 8.02
CA ALA A 220 1.86 -27.85 9.02
C ALA A 220 2.63 -26.76 9.79
N CYS A 221 2.07 -25.55 9.78
CA CYS A 221 2.56 -24.42 10.55
C CYS A 221 1.40 -23.84 11.38
N THR A 222 1.70 -23.41 12.60
CA THR A 222 0.75 -22.73 13.47
C THR A 222 1.13 -21.27 13.58
N GLU A 223 0.21 -20.36 13.27
CA GLU A 223 0.48 -18.92 13.33
C GLU A 223 0.93 -18.50 14.74
N PRO A 224 1.89 -17.57 14.86
CA PRO A 224 2.34 -17.10 16.16
C PRO A 224 1.17 -16.53 16.95
N THR A 225 0.96 -17.05 18.16
CA THR A 225 -0.05 -16.49 19.07
C THR A 225 0.57 -15.31 19.80
N THR A 226 0.09 -14.10 19.55
CA THR A 226 0.53 -12.89 20.25
C THR A 226 0.13 -13.00 21.73
N THR A 227 1.02 -13.52 22.56
CA THR A 227 0.82 -13.60 24.01
C THR A 227 1.23 -12.26 24.61
N THR A 228 0.28 -11.37 24.79
CA THR A 228 0.50 -10.11 25.52
C THR A 228 0.69 -10.43 27.01
N THR A 229 1.92 -10.75 27.42
CA THR A 229 2.27 -10.83 28.84
C THR A 229 2.21 -9.44 29.45
N LEU A 230 1.11 -9.14 30.14
CA LEU A 230 0.96 -7.95 30.98
C LEU A 230 1.91 -8.06 32.18
N ARG A 231 3.14 -7.55 32.04
CA ARG A 231 4.00 -7.26 33.18
C ARG A 231 3.55 -5.94 33.82
N ALA A 232 2.83 -6.05 34.93
CA ALA A 232 2.47 -4.90 35.75
C ALA A 232 3.74 -4.22 36.27
N THR A 233 4.08 -3.07 35.71
CA THR A 233 5.07 -2.16 36.29
C THR A 233 4.33 -0.90 36.68
N THR A 234 4.16 -0.70 37.98
CA THR A 234 3.52 0.45 38.60
C THR A 234 4.37 1.70 38.35
N THR A 235 3.93 2.55 37.43
CA THR A 235 4.40 3.94 37.37
C THR A 235 3.25 4.85 37.00
N THR A 236 2.98 5.80 37.90
CA THR A 236 1.88 6.76 37.88
C THR A 236 2.13 7.88 36.87
N ARG A 237 1.39 7.89 35.74
CA ARG A 237 1.20 9.08 34.89
C ARG A 237 -0.11 8.97 34.08
N PRO A 238 -0.90 10.04 33.92
CA PRO A 238 -2.29 9.91 33.46
C PRO A 238 -2.41 9.49 31.99
N ARG A 239 -3.26 8.48 31.85
CA ARG A 239 -3.73 7.73 30.69
C ARG A 239 -4.35 8.62 29.60
N ALA A 240 -3.70 8.71 28.44
CA ALA A 240 -4.41 8.86 27.18
C ALA A 240 -4.83 7.45 26.73
N THR A 241 -6.12 7.23 26.59
CA THR A 241 -6.70 5.94 26.19
C THR A 241 -6.66 5.86 24.67
N THR A 242 -5.79 5.03 24.10
CA THR A 242 -5.87 4.67 22.68
C THR A 242 -6.39 3.24 22.62
N THR A 243 -7.66 3.11 22.25
CA THR A 243 -8.33 1.85 21.99
C THR A 243 -7.98 1.41 20.58
N THR A 244 -7.16 0.36 20.43
CA THR A 244 -6.97 -0.31 19.15
C THR A 244 -7.96 -1.47 19.09
N THR A 245 -9.05 -1.27 18.36
CA THR A 245 -10.06 -2.31 18.12
C THR A 245 -9.57 -3.20 16.98
N THR A 246 -9.20 -4.44 17.29
CA THR A 246 -9.09 -5.51 16.28
C THR A 246 -10.45 -5.68 15.61
N VAL A 247 -10.50 -5.42 14.31
CA VAL A 247 -11.74 -5.40 13.53
C VAL A 247 -12.14 -6.84 13.17
N PRO A 248 -13.35 -7.31 13.52
CA PRO A 248 -13.81 -8.67 13.21
C PRO A 248 -13.94 -8.91 11.69
N ALA A 249 -13.72 -10.16 11.26
CA ALA A 249 -14.04 -10.57 9.89
C ALA A 249 -15.53 -10.27 9.55
N GLY A 250 -15.77 -9.60 8.41
CA GLY A 250 -17.11 -9.22 7.93
C GLY A 250 -17.52 -7.76 8.13
N THR A 251 -16.65 -6.91 8.68
CA THR A 251 -16.84 -5.45 8.78
C THR A 251 -16.56 -4.71 7.48
N ASP A 252 -15.61 -5.24 6.72
CA ASP A 252 -15.05 -4.59 5.54
C ASP A 252 -15.89 -4.96 4.34
N ARG A 253 -16.28 -3.93 3.60
CA ARG A 253 -17.10 -4.04 2.41
C ARG A 253 -16.41 -3.27 1.28
N PRO A 254 -15.56 -3.95 0.51
CA PRO A 254 -15.04 -3.39 -0.72
C PRO A 254 -16.19 -3.17 -1.71
N LEU A 255 -16.21 -1.99 -2.33
CA LEU A 255 -17.24 -1.56 -3.28
C LEU A 255 -16.58 -1.03 -4.54
N SER A 256 -17.21 -1.29 -5.69
CA SER A 256 -16.84 -0.65 -6.94
C SER A 256 -17.10 0.87 -6.90
N GLY A 257 -16.14 1.64 -7.41
CA GLY A 257 -16.21 3.08 -7.54
C GLY A 257 -16.87 3.48 -8.87
N LYS A 258 -18.10 4.01 -8.82
CA LYS A 258 -18.75 4.50 -10.04
C LYS A 258 -18.09 5.77 -10.56
N LYS A 259 -17.79 6.71 -9.66
CA LYS A 259 -17.24 8.03 -10.00
C LYS A 259 -16.57 8.70 -8.81
N LEU A 260 -15.37 9.26 -9.03
CA LEU A 260 -14.71 10.22 -8.15
C LEU A 260 -14.48 11.53 -8.90
N VAL A 261 -14.68 12.65 -8.21
CA VAL A 261 -14.28 13.98 -8.69
C VAL A 261 -13.57 14.73 -7.56
N LEU A 262 -12.33 15.12 -7.82
CA LEU A 262 -11.62 16.12 -7.04
C LEU A 262 -11.50 17.40 -7.87
N LYS A 263 -11.73 18.55 -7.25
CA LYS A 263 -11.39 19.85 -7.82
C LYS A 263 -10.46 20.58 -6.88
N ASP A 264 -9.54 21.33 -7.46
CA ASP A 264 -8.62 22.17 -6.73
C ASP A 264 -8.46 23.52 -7.45
N ASN A 265 -7.98 24.49 -6.71
CA ASN A 265 -7.51 25.76 -7.21
C ASN A 265 -6.38 26.19 -6.27
N PRO A 266 -5.11 26.05 -6.67
CA PRO A 266 -3.96 26.38 -5.83
C PRO A 266 -3.99 27.82 -5.29
N SER A 267 -4.58 28.75 -6.04
CA SER A 267 -4.72 30.16 -5.64
C SER A 267 -5.95 30.41 -4.76
N ASN A 268 -6.86 29.44 -4.61
CA ASN A 268 -8.06 29.56 -3.78
C ASN A 268 -8.55 28.19 -3.28
N PRO A 269 -7.97 27.68 -2.18
CA PRO A 269 -8.33 26.39 -1.59
C PRO A 269 -9.82 26.26 -1.20
N ALA A 270 -10.52 27.38 -0.95
CA ALA A 270 -11.96 27.35 -0.67
C ALA A 270 -12.80 26.82 -1.85
N LYS A 271 -12.25 26.77 -3.06
CA LYS A 271 -12.90 26.18 -4.25
C LYS A 271 -12.70 24.67 -4.37
N ARG A 272 -11.97 24.01 -3.47
CA ARG A 272 -11.78 22.56 -3.48
C ARG A 272 -13.12 21.83 -3.34
N LYS A 273 -13.24 20.71 -4.05
CA LYS A 273 -14.44 19.85 -4.01
C LYS A 273 -14.07 18.39 -4.05
N LEU A 274 -14.86 17.58 -3.34
CA LEU A 274 -14.83 16.13 -3.34
C LEU A 274 -16.23 15.63 -3.73
N MET A 275 -16.30 14.69 -4.66
CA MET A 275 -17.49 13.88 -4.92
C MET A 275 -17.10 12.43 -5.08
N VAL A 276 -17.71 11.56 -4.29
CA VAL A 276 -17.56 10.11 -4.37
C VAL A 276 -18.92 9.51 -4.69
N LEU A 277 -18.97 8.52 -5.56
CA LEU A 277 -20.17 7.75 -5.86
C LEU A 277 -19.83 6.27 -6.10
N SER A 278 -20.52 5.41 -5.38
CA SER A 278 -20.71 4.00 -5.68
C SER A 278 -22.21 3.71 -5.85
N ILE A 279 -22.52 2.78 -6.74
CA ILE A 279 -23.86 2.22 -6.95
C ILE A 279 -23.83 0.69 -6.82
N ASP A 280 -22.81 0.18 -6.13
CA ASP A 280 -22.55 -1.24 -5.99
C ASP A 280 -23.71 -1.94 -5.28
N ALA A 281 -24.08 -3.12 -5.76
CA ALA A 281 -25.15 -3.93 -5.17
C ALA A 281 -24.73 -4.52 -3.81
N ALA A 282 -23.43 -4.62 -3.53
CA ALA A 282 -22.87 -5.12 -2.27
C ALA A 282 -23.01 -4.13 -1.10
N ILE A 283 -23.61 -2.95 -1.30
CA ILE A 283 -23.89 -2.01 -0.22
C ILE A 283 -24.91 -2.61 0.75
N GLU A 284 -24.45 -2.98 1.94
CA GLU A 284 -25.24 -3.43 3.09
C GLU A 284 -25.20 -2.42 4.24
N LEU A 285 -26.08 -2.52 5.25
CA LEU A 285 -26.11 -1.61 6.41
C LEU A 285 -25.73 -2.30 7.73
N GLY A 286 -25.09 -3.47 7.66
CA GLY A 286 -24.91 -4.34 8.83
C GLY A 286 -26.27 -4.75 9.43
N PRO A 287 -26.35 -4.88 10.77
CA PRO A 287 -27.61 -5.19 11.46
C PRO A 287 -28.69 -4.09 11.39
N GLY A 288 -28.38 -2.92 10.82
CA GLY A 288 -29.36 -1.88 10.51
C GLY A 288 -29.68 -0.94 11.67
N ASN A 289 -30.89 -0.38 11.65
CA ASN A 289 -31.38 0.67 12.54
C ASN A 289 -31.29 0.26 14.02
N GLY A 290 -30.72 1.13 14.85
CA GLY A 290 -30.60 0.91 16.29
C GLY A 290 -29.43 0.00 16.70
N SER A 291 -28.71 -0.58 15.74
CA SER A 291 -27.50 -1.35 16.00
C SER A 291 -26.27 -0.44 16.24
N PRO A 292 -25.13 -1.00 16.69
CA PRO A 292 -23.87 -0.27 16.74
C PRO A 292 -23.40 0.32 15.39
N ASP A 293 -23.89 -0.22 14.26
CA ASP A 293 -23.62 0.27 12.91
C ASP A 293 -24.56 1.42 12.47
N ASP A 294 -25.53 1.80 13.30
CA ASP A 294 -26.44 2.92 13.02
C ASP A 294 -25.71 4.27 13.26
N PRO A 295 -25.37 5.02 12.19
CA PRO A 295 -24.64 6.27 12.33
C PRO A 295 -25.50 7.40 12.94
N THR A 296 -26.81 7.22 13.10
CA THR A 296 -27.64 8.17 13.86
C THR A 296 -27.41 8.08 15.37
N LEU A 297 -26.78 6.99 15.83
CA LEU A 297 -26.38 6.80 17.22
C LEU A 297 -24.87 7.06 17.41
N GLY A 298 -24.04 6.42 16.60
CA GLY A 298 -22.58 6.44 16.74
C GLY A 298 -21.84 7.45 15.86
N GLY A 299 -22.51 8.04 14.87
CA GLY A 299 -21.85 8.83 13.84
C GLY A 299 -21.05 7.98 12.85
N GLY A 300 -20.07 8.59 12.19
CA GLY A 300 -19.17 7.91 11.28
C GLY A 300 -17.97 8.77 10.90
N SER A 301 -17.20 8.30 9.93
CA SER A 301 -16.06 9.04 9.38
C SER A 301 -15.90 8.78 7.90
N LEU A 302 -15.34 9.75 7.17
CA LEU A 302 -14.91 9.58 5.78
C LEU A 302 -13.41 9.80 5.70
N ARG A 303 -12.65 8.75 5.42
CA ARG A 303 -11.22 8.82 5.14
C ARG A 303 -10.99 8.90 3.64
N VAL A 304 -10.13 9.83 3.22
CA VAL A 304 -9.67 9.97 1.84
C VAL A 304 -8.16 9.89 1.88
N ARG A 305 -7.61 8.88 1.21
CA ARG A 305 -6.17 8.68 1.07
C ARG A 305 -5.79 8.76 -0.40
N THR A 306 -4.68 9.40 -0.70
CA THR A 306 -4.21 9.58 -2.07
C THR A 306 -2.73 9.19 -2.15
N GLY A 307 -2.31 8.51 -3.22
CA GLY A 307 -0.90 8.14 -3.43
C GLY A 307 0.01 9.32 -3.78
N GLY A 308 -0.59 10.45 -4.14
CA GLY A 308 0.05 11.74 -4.32
C GLY A 308 -0.98 12.85 -4.10
N GLY A 309 -0.70 14.06 -4.54
CA GLY A 309 -1.67 15.16 -4.44
C GLY A 309 -1.71 15.83 -3.07
N CYS A 310 -0.64 15.81 -2.30
CA CYS A 310 -0.42 16.68 -1.14
C CYS A 310 0.93 17.39 -1.21
N GLY A 311 1.05 18.45 -0.42
CA GLY A 311 2.25 19.28 -0.36
C GLY A 311 2.44 20.21 -1.57
N PRO A 312 3.52 21.02 -1.58
CA PRO A 312 3.77 22.04 -2.61
C PRO A 312 3.97 21.44 -4.00
N SER A 313 4.60 20.26 -4.08
CA SER A 313 4.84 19.51 -5.31
C SER A 313 3.62 18.70 -5.77
N GLY A 314 2.66 18.44 -4.87
CA GLY A 314 1.55 17.52 -5.12
C GLY A 314 1.99 16.08 -5.35
N LEU A 315 3.18 15.69 -4.87
CA LEU A 315 3.68 14.30 -4.93
C LEU A 315 3.53 13.57 -3.59
N THR A 316 3.31 14.30 -2.49
CA THR A 316 3.16 13.68 -1.17
C THR A 316 1.81 12.97 -1.11
N PRO A 317 1.72 11.76 -0.54
CA PRO A 317 0.44 11.16 -0.22
C PRO A 317 -0.38 12.05 0.72
N CYS A 318 -1.69 12.08 0.55
CA CYS A 318 -2.60 12.62 1.57
C CYS A 318 -3.22 11.46 2.32
N ASP A 319 -3.41 11.61 3.62
CA ASP A 319 -4.33 10.78 4.37
C ASP A 319 -5.13 11.67 5.32
N SER A 320 -6.44 11.76 5.11
CA SER A 320 -7.29 12.67 5.88
C SER A 320 -8.61 12.01 6.21
N THR A 321 -8.93 12.04 7.50
CA THR A 321 -10.18 11.51 8.04
C THR A 321 -11.08 12.65 8.51
N TYR A 322 -12.29 12.72 7.96
CA TYR A 322 -13.30 13.72 8.29
C TYR A 322 -14.37 13.11 9.19
N SER A 323 -14.60 13.71 10.35
CA SER A 323 -15.63 13.28 11.30
C SER A 323 -17.04 13.58 10.79
N LEU A 324 -17.96 12.63 10.98
CA LEU A 324 -19.37 12.75 10.60
C LEU A 324 -20.24 12.49 11.83
N PRO A 325 -20.45 13.50 12.71
CA PRO A 325 -21.11 13.30 14.00
C PRO A 325 -22.56 12.82 13.87
N ALA A 326 -23.00 12.01 14.83
CA ALA A 326 -24.34 11.41 14.88
C ALA A 326 -25.48 12.42 14.72
N SER A 327 -25.32 13.62 15.31
CA SER A 327 -26.30 14.71 15.30
C SER A 327 -26.71 15.18 13.89
N ALA A 328 -25.88 14.94 12.87
CA ALA A 328 -26.11 15.32 11.49
C ALA A 328 -26.59 14.16 10.59
N TRP A 329 -26.72 12.95 11.13
CA TRP A 329 -27.27 11.78 10.43
C TRP A 329 -28.78 11.65 10.61
N ARG A 330 -29.47 11.23 9.55
CA ARG A 330 -30.90 10.89 9.57
C ARG A 330 -31.15 9.62 8.77
N ARG A 331 -32.13 8.82 9.19
CA ARG A 331 -32.62 7.67 8.42
C ARG A 331 -33.31 8.12 7.13
N VAL A 332 -33.25 7.30 6.09
CA VAL A 332 -33.82 7.60 4.78
C VAL A 332 -35.11 6.84 4.56
N GLY A 333 -36.21 7.56 4.32
CA GLY A 333 -37.52 6.97 4.04
C GLY A 333 -38.24 6.46 5.29
N LYS A 334 -39.45 5.91 5.09
CA LYS A 334 -40.34 5.48 6.17
C LYS A 334 -40.17 4.01 6.58
N ARG A 335 -39.53 3.19 5.75
CA ARG A 335 -39.29 1.77 6.02
C ARG A 335 -37.99 1.60 6.83
N PRO A 336 -37.92 0.61 7.74
CA PRO A 336 -36.66 0.26 8.37
C PRO A 336 -35.55 -0.03 7.35
N ASP A 337 -34.31 0.25 7.73
CA ASP A 337 -33.09 -0.22 7.07
C ASP A 337 -32.96 0.11 5.59
N LYS A 338 -33.57 1.22 5.14
CA LYS A 338 -33.45 1.73 3.78
C LYS A 338 -32.16 2.53 3.55
N GLY A 339 -31.54 3.03 4.62
CA GLY A 339 -30.29 3.77 4.57
C GLY A 339 -30.24 5.01 5.45
N TYR A 340 -29.10 5.69 5.38
CA TYR A 340 -28.78 6.85 6.18
C TYR A 340 -28.34 8.03 5.31
N ARG A 341 -28.53 9.23 5.82
CA ARG A 341 -28.09 10.47 5.19
C ARG A 341 -27.50 11.41 6.22
N TYR A 342 -26.25 11.77 6.01
CA TYR A 342 -25.57 12.87 6.69
C TYR A 342 -25.84 14.19 5.95
N ARG A 343 -26.10 15.27 6.69
CA ARG A 343 -26.18 16.63 6.13
C ARG A 343 -25.51 17.64 7.05
N ASP A 344 -24.54 18.36 6.50
CA ASP A 344 -23.93 19.53 7.10
C ASP A 344 -23.77 20.64 6.03
N PRO A 345 -24.87 21.33 5.68
CA PRO A 345 -24.84 22.31 4.60
C PRO A 345 -23.97 23.53 4.94
N THR A 346 -23.81 23.84 6.23
CA THR A 346 -23.04 24.97 6.77
C THR A 346 -21.58 24.63 7.05
N GLN A 347 -21.19 23.35 6.97
CA GLN A 347 -19.83 22.86 7.24
C GLN A 347 -19.39 23.11 8.69
N ALA A 348 -20.33 22.99 9.63
CA ALA A 348 -20.05 23.22 11.05
C ALA A 348 -19.17 22.12 11.66
N ASN A 349 -19.12 20.94 11.06
CA ASN A 349 -18.40 19.77 11.55
C ASN A 349 -17.27 19.33 10.60
N GLY A 350 -16.93 20.15 9.61
CA GLY A 350 -15.85 19.90 8.65
C GLY A 350 -16.27 20.04 7.19
N PRO A 351 -15.41 19.62 6.24
CA PRO A 351 -15.60 19.91 4.82
C PRO A 351 -16.63 19.02 4.13
N ILE A 352 -17.06 17.92 4.75
CA ILE A 352 -18.03 17.00 4.18
C ILE A 352 -19.44 17.54 4.43
N ARG A 353 -20.20 17.75 3.35
CA ARG A 353 -21.53 18.37 3.41
C ARG A 353 -22.65 17.36 3.35
N VAL A 354 -22.45 16.27 2.63
CA VAL A 354 -23.47 15.24 2.41
C VAL A 354 -22.82 13.88 2.31
N VAL A 355 -23.36 12.93 3.06
CA VAL A 355 -23.17 11.49 2.80
C VAL A 355 -24.53 10.82 2.66
N VAL A 356 -24.67 9.90 1.71
CA VAL A 356 -25.84 9.05 1.53
C VAL A 356 -25.36 7.62 1.46
N LEU A 357 -25.91 6.75 2.29
CA LEU A 357 -25.64 5.31 2.30
C LEU A 357 -26.98 4.58 2.21
N LYS A 358 -27.20 3.81 1.13
CA LYS A 358 -28.44 3.08 0.86
C LYS A 358 -28.15 1.68 0.33
N ASN A 359 -28.76 0.69 0.94
CA ASN A 359 -28.82 -0.70 0.48
C ASN A 359 -30.09 -1.02 -0.34
N ALA A 360 -30.97 -0.04 -0.57
CA ALA A 360 -32.21 -0.21 -1.32
C ALA A 360 -32.19 0.57 -2.64
N LYS A 361 -32.84 0.04 -3.68
CA LYS A 361 -32.81 0.65 -5.01
C LYS A 361 -33.21 2.14 -5.01
N PRO A 362 -32.39 3.03 -5.60
CA PRO A 362 -31.04 2.76 -6.11
C PRO A 362 -30.02 2.57 -4.96
N HIS A 363 -29.23 1.48 -5.01
CA HIS A 363 -28.07 1.28 -4.13
C HIS A 363 -27.12 2.45 -4.34
N GLN A 364 -26.70 3.08 -3.24
CA GLN A 364 -25.93 4.30 -3.35
C GLN A 364 -25.10 4.56 -2.10
N LEU A 365 -23.80 4.66 -2.30
CA LEU A 365 -22.89 5.36 -1.40
C LEU A 365 -22.44 6.62 -2.11
N LYS A 366 -22.76 7.79 -1.56
CA LYS A 366 -22.39 9.08 -2.13
C LYS A 366 -21.83 9.98 -1.04
N ALA A 367 -20.65 10.55 -1.24
CA ALA A 367 -20.10 11.58 -0.37
C ALA A 367 -19.80 12.86 -1.18
N MET A 368 -20.03 14.02 -0.58
CA MET A 368 -19.75 15.32 -1.18
C MET A 368 -19.13 16.24 -0.13
N GLY A 369 -17.98 16.82 -0.47
CA GLY A 369 -17.30 17.82 0.34
C GLY A 369 -16.90 19.06 -0.45
N ALA A 370 -16.64 20.15 0.25
CA ALA A 370 -16.13 21.39 -0.33
C ALA A 370 -15.29 22.19 0.67
N GLY A 371 -14.51 23.15 0.18
CA GLY A 371 -13.81 24.12 1.02
C GLY A 371 -12.35 23.76 1.31
N ALA A 372 -11.66 24.71 1.96
CA ALA A 372 -10.21 24.69 2.16
C ALA A 372 -9.73 23.57 3.09
N GLU A 373 -10.60 23.06 3.96
CA GLU A 373 -10.30 21.93 4.86
C GLU A 373 -10.22 20.58 4.13
N LEU A 374 -10.63 20.50 2.86
CA LEU A 374 -10.23 19.38 2.02
C LEU A 374 -8.73 19.48 1.74
N THR A 375 -7.98 18.50 2.20
CA THR A 375 -6.51 18.53 2.23
C THR A 375 -5.85 18.24 0.89
N HIS A 376 -6.60 17.70 -0.08
CA HIS A 376 -6.05 17.38 -1.40
C HIS A 376 -5.57 18.63 -2.14
N SER A 377 -4.42 18.48 -2.78
CA SER A 377 -3.81 19.32 -3.80
C SER A 377 -3.84 18.57 -5.12
N LEU A 378 -4.08 19.27 -6.22
CA LEU A 378 -3.97 18.69 -7.56
C LEU A 378 -2.76 19.23 -8.31
N ALA A 379 -1.77 19.80 -7.60
CA ALA A 379 -0.50 20.20 -8.21
C ALA A 379 0.19 19.02 -8.91
N GLY A 380 0.08 17.83 -8.31
CA GLY A 380 0.50 16.55 -8.87
C GLY A 380 -0.66 15.54 -8.89
N SER A 381 -0.43 14.39 -9.51
CA SER A 381 -1.46 13.36 -9.67
C SER A 381 -1.83 12.75 -8.31
N PRO A 382 -3.12 12.73 -7.92
CA PRO A 382 -3.53 12.19 -6.62
C PRO A 382 -3.67 10.66 -6.61
N ARG A 383 -3.12 9.95 -7.59
CA ARG A 383 -3.41 8.53 -7.83
C ARG A 383 -2.57 7.60 -6.93
N PRO A 384 -3.10 6.43 -6.53
CA PRO A 384 -4.54 6.09 -6.49
C PRO A 384 -5.28 6.94 -5.45
N VAL A 385 -6.61 7.05 -5.54
CA VAL A 385 -7.42 7.68 -4.48
C VAL A 385 -8.28 6.63 -3.81
N ASP A 386 -8.02 6.39 -2.54
CA ASP A 386 -8.82 5.52 -1.68
C ASP A 386 -9.84 6.34 -0.89
N VAL A 387 -11.05 5.81 -0.77
CA VAL A 387 -12.11 6.37 0.06
C VAL A 387 -12.70 5.30 0.94
N VAL A 388 -12.69 5.54 2.25
CA VAL A 388 -13.28 4.66 3.26
C VAL A 388 -14.35 5.42 4.04
N LEU A 389 -15.61 5.01 3.92
CA LEU A 389 -16.68 5.44 4.81
C LEU A 389 -16.79 4.44 5.96
N THR A 390 -16.74 4.91 7.20
CA THR A 390 -16.92 4.06 8.38
C THR A 390 -18.19 4.45 9.12
N THR A 391 -19.03 3.47 9.47
CA THR A 391 -20.22 3.63 10.33
C THR A 391 -20.26 2.49 11.33
N GLY A 392 -20.12 2.78 12.62
CA GLY A 392 -19.93 1.75 13.64
C GLY A 392 -18.68 0.93 13.37
N ILE A 393 -18.84 -0.39 13.23
CA ILE A 393 -17.74 -1.29 12.88
C ILE A 393 -17.60 -1.50 11.36
N LYS A 394 -18.58 -1.09 10.55
CA LYS A 394 -18.57 -1.29 9.09
C LYS A 394 -17.67 -0.30 8.36
N ARG A 395 -16.85 -0.80 7.43
CA ARG A 395 -15.99 -0.01 6.55
C ARG A 395 -16.37 -0.25 5.09
N TYR A 396 -16.76 0.79 4.38
CA TYR A 396 -17.09 0.75 2.95
C TYR A 396 -15.97 1.37 2.15
N CYS A 397 -15.28 0.58 1.35
CA CYS A 397 -14.00 0.96 0.78
C CYS A 397 -14.04 0.95 -0.74
N MET A 398 -13.53 2.02 -1.34
CA MET A 398 -13.41 2.17 -2.79
C MET A 398 -12.00 2.65 -3.11
N THR A 399 -11.36 2.03 -4.09
CA THR A 399 -10.13 2.55 -4.71
C THR A 399 -10.49 3.08 -6.08
N PHE A 400 -10.04 4.30 -6.40
CA PHE A 400 -10.38 5.00 -7.63
C PHE A 400 -9.20 5.03 -8.60
N ASP A 401 -9.08 3.96 -9.38
CA ASP A 401 -7.99 3.65 -10.31
C ASP A 401 -8.45 3.41 -11.77
N GLY A 402 -9.75 3.21 -11.99
CA GLY A 402 -10.35 3.10 -13.33
C GLY A 402 -10.19 4.31 -14.26
N VAL A 403 -11.01 4.39 -15.32
CA VAL A 403 -10.91 5.41 -16.39
C VAL A 403 -10.83 6.81 -15.82
N GLN A 404 -9.79 7.55 -16.20
CA GLN A 404 -9.39 8.75 -15.47
C GLN A 404 -8.95 9.92 -16.35
N THR A 405 -9.12 11.12 -15.80
CA THR A 405 -8.67 12.37 -16.42
C THR A 405 -8.08 13.24 -15.33
N PHE A 406 -6.86 13.72 -15.56
CA PHE A 406 -6.16 14.60 -14.62
C PHE A 406 -5.77 15.90 -15.32
N LYS A 407 -6.05 17.02 -14.66
CA LYS A 407 -5.62 18.37 -15.06
C LYS A 407 -4.94 19.00 -13.85
N PRO A 408 -3.60 19.15 -13.88
CA PRO A 408 -2.85 19.75 -12.78
C PRO A 408 -3.44 21.08 -12.32
N GLY A 409 -3.46 21.28 -11.01
CA GLY A 409 -4.01 22.45 -10.31
C GLY A 409 -5.52 22.67 -10.49
N LYS A 410 -6.26 21.73 -11.09
CA LYS A 410 -7.67 21.99 -11.46
C LYS A 410 -8.62 20.86 -11.12
N SER A 411 -8.38 19.65 -11.63
CA SER A 411 -9.35 18.57 -11.48
C SER A 411 -8.77 17.18 -11.69
N PHE A 412 -9.25 16.23 -10.90
CA PHE A 412 -9.07 14.81 -11.11
C PHE A 412 -10.45 14.15 -11.19
N PHE A 413 -10.62 13.28 -12.18
CA PHE A 413 -11.84 12.53 -12.40
C PHE A 413 -11.47 11.06 -12.58
N THR A 414 -12.25 10.17 -11.96
CA THR A 414 -12.22 8.74 -12.27
C THR A 414 -13.64 8.21 -12.43
N ALA A 415 -13.78 7.11 -13.16
CA ALA A 415 -15.00 6.35 -13.27
C ALA A 415 -14.71 4.87 -13.53
N LYS A 416 -15.70 4.02 -13.25
CA LYS A 416 -15.64 2.57 -13.49
C LYS A 416 -14.46 1.88 -12.78
N SER A 417 -14.18 2.28 -11.54
CA SER A 417 -13.17 1.62 -10.73
C SER A 417 -13.75 0.32 -10.16
N PRO A 418 -13.06 -0.82 -10.29
CA PRO A 418 -13.48 -2.08 -9.68
C PRO A 418 -13.52 -1.97 -8.14
N ALA A 419 -14.14 -2.95 -7.49
CA ALA A 419 -14.03 -3.06 -6.03
C ALA A 419 -12.59 -3.48 -5.68
N PRO A 420 -11.94 -2.87 -4.68
CA PRO A 420 -10.62 -3.31 -4.24
C PRO A 420 -10.71 -4.71 -3.59
N PRO A 421 -9.61 -5.49 -3.54
CA PRO A 421 -9.63 -6.82 -2.94
C PRO A 421 -9.87 -6.78 -1.42
N ALA A 422 -9.46 -5.69 -0.75
CA ALA A 422 -9.69 -5.43 0.65
C ALA A 422 -9.87 -3.93 0.91
N CYS A 423 -10.39 -3.60 2.10
CA CYS A 423 -10.36 -2.23 2.57
C CYS A 423 -8.92 -1.81 2.87
N PRO A 424 -8.48 -0.61 2.42
CA PRO A 424 -7.16 -0.11 2.74
C PRO A 424 -7.04 0.13 4.25
N PRO A 425 -5.93 -0.26 4.92
CA PRO A 425 -5.77 -0.21 6.37
C PRO A 425 -5.97 1.20 6.92
#